data_AF-A0A165QTZ1-F1
#
_entry.id   AF-A0A165QTZ1-F1
#
_cell.length_a   1.000
_cell.length_b   1.000
_cell.length_c   1.000
_cell.angle_alpha   90.00
_cell.angle_beta   90.00
_cell.angle_gamma   90.00
#
_symmetry.space_group_name_H-M   'P 1'
#
loop_
_entity.id
_entity.type
_entity.pdbx_description
1 polymer ?
#
loop_
_entity_poly.entity_id
_entity_poly.type
_entity_poly.pdbx_seq_one_letter_code
_entity_poly.pdbx_strand_id
1 'polypeptide(L)'
;MDLPFPDITEDDLEFLELNTFDFDSTGGDQLWRPRRLAFMFNTVASACNGSPDLTVSTWLRLVEGEEREDIMGLWVDCDEELPWGPLEWGPLQAHWKAAQDALRARWSRVSAAGYELKLTEKAERIRAVEDPCLRAAAISWLILTSRAMEEADAEQGLRKRTVFRLEELIRIWWSLSRHLTPSSMPTMPQSALDDFVETMNAAGHTCHRALDAHICCWLPFIGWLEGISDFTAVTLGSLECKGCARSLSSHDVAEYNEANATLRANVNHPLQHGSVWPAFLVAVLSDGQIDPLSSYYSFARQHLFELLECVIAMMSIRISAPAWETLDVVLRQSLIVDQPDPAFLEWVNQYPSSWRSSLTLLSRREWQAIHDMREKYSQNPTAPSDRSRLQLLQKIYFPASAGLLEVAISSVLWLATDYKFSKNVFGLFPGWLRMVHDWTEACDAVGRVFFNLPDRGSVQSIALLLQFMEQRGHLCCTIEDGRVREIVYLWLSPFSSRRGARVSAQSPIQLGSFLCTLAIRFV
;
A
#
# COMPACT_ATOMS: atom_id res chain seq x y z
N MET A 1 25.28 -31.32 -19.34
CA MET A 1 26.63 -30.77 -19.61
C MET A 1 27.17 -30.38 -18.24
N ASP A 2 28.41 -30.68 -17.84
CA ASP A 2 28.86 -30.25 -16.50
C ASP A 2 28.93 -28.72 -16.47
N LEU A 3 27.94 -28.10 -15.83
CA LEU A 3 27.85 -26.65 -15.69
C LEU A 3 29.10 -26.18 -14.93
N PRO A 4 29.78 -25.11 -15.39
CA PRO A 4 31.08 -24.70 -14.85
C PRO A 4 31.01 -24.19 -13.39
N PHE A 5 29.81 -23.96 -12.85
CA PHE A 5 29.60 -23.49 -11.48
C PHE A 5 28.33 -24.11 -10.87
N PRO A 6 28.33 -24.47 -9.57
CA PRO A 6 27.22 -25.18 -8.91
C PRO A 6 25.91 -24.38 -8.76
N ASP A 7 25.85 -23.12 -9.21
CA ASP A 7 24.78 -22.16 -8.88
C ASP A 7 24.21 -21.42 -10.10
N ILE A 8 24.53 -21.89 -11.31
CA ILE A 8 24.07 -21.29 -12.56
C ILE A 8 23.44 -22.40 -13.39
N THR A 9 22.15 -22.28 -13.70
CA THR A 9 21.37 -23.31 -14.38
C THR A 9 21.49 -23.18 -15.89
N GLU A 10 21.02 -24.19 -16.65
CA GLU A 10 20.92 -24.08 -18.11
C GLU A 10 20.01 -22.90 -18.53
N ASP A 11 18.93 -22.63 -17.77
CA ASP A 11 18.01 -21.50 -17.98
C ASP A 11 18.73 -20.14 -17.91
N ASP A 12 19.70 -19.99 -17.00
CA ASP A 12 20.50 -18.75 -16.89
C ASP A 12 21.39 -18.52 -18.11
N LEU A 13 22.02 -19.59 -18.61
CA LEU A 13 22.91 -19.51 -19.77
C LEU A 13 22.09 -19.19 -21.02
N GLU A 14 20.96 -19.86 -21.21
CA GLU A 14 20.01 -19.53 -22.29
C GLU A 14 19.55 -18.07 -22.19
N PHE A 15 19.21 -17.61 -20.98
CA PHE A 15 18.80 -16.22 -20.76
C PHE A 15 19.90 -15.20 -21.06
N LEU A 16 21.17 -15.51 -20.79
CA LEU A 16 22.31 -14.63 -21.10
C LEU A 16 22.58 -14.49 -22.60
N GLU A 17 22.28 -15.53 -23.37
CA GLU A 17 22.44 -15.59 -24.84
C GLU A 17 21.25 -14.99 -25.61
N LEU A 18 20.09 -14.88 -24.97
CA LEU A 18 18.89 -14.28 -25.57
C LEU A 18 19.11 -12.80 -25.94
N ASN A 19 18.76 -12.44 -27.18
CA ASN A 19 18.69 -11.05 -27.60
C ASN A 19 17.41 -10.42 -27.04
N THR A 20 17.54 -9.58 -26.01
CA THR A 20 16.40 -8.91 -25.34
C THR A 20 15.62 -7.95 -26.24
N PHE A 21 16.10 -7.68 -27.46
CA PHE A 21 15.39 -6.88 -28.46
C PHE A 21 14.62 -7.71 -29.48
N ASP A 22 14.84 -9.02 -29.56
CA ASP A 22 14.12 -9.95 -30.45
C ASP A 22 12.81 -10.49 -29.82
N PHE A 23 12.36 -9.91 -28.69
CA PHE A 23 11.00 -10.10 -28.19
C PHE A 23 9.98 -9.39 -29.09
N ASP A 24 9.98 -9.73 -30.37
CA ASP A 24 8.97 -9.27 -31.30
C ASP A 24 7.62 -9.86 -30.88
N SER A 25 6.61 -8.98 -30.89
CA SER A 25 5.22 -9.14 -30.46
C SER A 25 4.43 -10.37 -30.96
N THR A 26 5.07 -11.29 -31.69
CA THR A 26 4.47 -12.50 -32.27
C THR A 26 4.73 -13.77 -31.46
N GLY A 27 5.60 -13.75 -30.44
CA GLY A 27 5.95 -14.90 -29.61
C GLY A 27 5.73 -14.69 -28.11
N GLY A 28 4.48 -14.52 -27.67
CA GLY A 28 4.12 -14.29 -26.26
C GLY A 28 4.65 -15.34 -25.27
N ASP A 29 5.00 -16.54 -25.74
CA ASP A 29 5.55 -17.63 -24.92
C ASP A 29 7.07 -17.52 -24.65
N GLN A 30 7.82 -16.70 -25.40
CA GLN A 30 9.28 -16.59 -25.22
C GLN A 30 9.69 -15.66 -24.08
N LEU A 31 8.83 -14.70 -23.69
CA LEU A 31 9.07 -13.76 -22.59
C LEU A 31 9.04 -14.44 -21.20
N TRP A 32 8.57 -15.68 -21.13
CA TRP A 32 8.45 -16.46 -19.89
C TRP A 32 9.54 -17.51 -19.72
N ARG A 33 10.51 -17.57 -20.64
CA ARG A 33 11.56 -18.61 -20.59
C ARG A 33 12.43 -18.56 -19.33
N PRO A 34 12.91 -17.40 -18.83
CA PRO A 34 13.67 -17.37 -17.59
C PRO A 34 12.73 -17.49 -16.38
N ARG A 35 12.14 -18.67 -16.19
CA ARG A 35 11.02 -18.91 -15.27
C ARG A 35 11.39 -18.63 -13.83
N ARG A 36 12.62 -18.96 -13.44
CA ARG A 36 13.18 -18.60 -12.14
C ARG A 36 13.16 -17.10 -11.91
N LEU A 37 13.70 -16.33 -12.86
CA LEU A 37 13.76 -14.88 -12.74
C LEU A 37 12.36 -14.26 -12.69
N ALA A 38 11.42 -14.81 -13.47
CA ALA A 38 10.03 -14.38 -13.45
C ALA A 38 9.32 -14.73 -12.12
N PHE A 39 9.59 -15.90 -11.54
CA PHE A 39 9.09 -16.27 -10.21
C PHE A 39 9.59 -15.32 -9.12
N MET A 40 10.90 -15.03 -9.13
CA MET A 40 11.49 -14.08 -8.19
C MET A 40 10.88 -12.69 -8.36
N PHE A 41 10.71 -12.23 -9.60
CA PHE A 41 10.08 -10.96 -9.89
C PHE A 41 8.66 -10.89 -9.34
N ASN A 42 7.83 -11.91 -9.55
CA ASN A 42 6.44 -11.93 -9.06
C ASN A 42 6.36 -12.00 -7.53
N THR A 43 7.29 -12.72 -6.89
CA THR A 43 7.42 -12.74 -5.43
C THR A 43 7.74 -11.35 -4.90
N VAL A 44 8.75 -10.68 -5.47
CA VAL A 44 9.14 -9.32 -5.09
C VAL A 44 8.01 -8.32 -5.40
N ALA A 45 7.35 -8.44 -6.55
CA ALA A 45 6.23 -7.58 -6.93
C ALA A 45 5.10 -7.66 -5.90
N SER A 46 4.77 -8.88 -5.45
CA SER A 46 3.78 -9.11 -4.40
C SER A 46 4.22 -8.51 -3.06
N ALA A 47 5.52 -8.64 -2.73
CA ALA A 47 6.10 -8.14 -1.49
C ALA A 47 6.17 -6.60 -1.42
N CYS A 48 6.48 -5.96 -2.54
CA CYS A 48 6.59 -4.50 -2.71
C CYS A 48 5.24 -3.83 -3.00
N ASN A 49 4.12 -4.56 -2.83
CA ASN A 49 2.78 -4.09 -3.17
C ASN A 49 2.72 -3.49 -4.60
N GLY A 50 3.42 -4.11 -5.55
CA GLY A 50 3.39 -3.71 -6.95
C GLY A 50 4.11 -2.40 -7.27
N SER A 51 4.91 -1.84 -6.37
CA SER A 51 5.68 -0.62 -6.64
C SER A 51 6.69 -0.84 -7.77
N PRO A 52 6.59 -0.19 -8.96
CA PRO A 52 7.39 -0.57 -10.12
C PRO A 52 8.91 -0.39 -9.94
N ASP A 53 9.33 0.71 -9.32
CA ASP A 53 10.75 1.00 -9.09
C ASP A 53 11.36 0.09 -8.02
N LEU A 54 10.69 -0.09 -6.89
CA LEU A 54 11.14 -0.93 -5.77
C LEU A 54 11.10 -2.40 -6.15
N THR A 55 10.10 -2.83 -6.90
CA THR A 55 10.03 -4.20 -7.40
C THR A 55 11.25 -4.49 -8.27
N VAL A 56 11.53 -3.64 -9.24
CA VAL A 56 12.66 -3.84 -10.16
C VAL A 56 13.98 -3.72 -9.43
N SER A 57 14.21 -2.67 -8.63
CA SER A 57 15.47 -2.49 -7.92
C SER A 57 15.76 -3.62 -6.93
N THR A 58 14.73 -4.12 -6.24
CA THR A 58 14.87 -5.21 -5.27
C THR A 58 15.08 -6.54 -5.94
N TRP A 59 14.33 -6.82 -7.00
CA TRP A 59 14.53 -8.02 -7.83
C TRP A 59 15.94 -8.05 -8.42
N LEU A 60 16.43 -6.94 -8.99
CA LEU A 60 17.79 -6.88 -9.54
C LEU A 60 18.87 -7.08 -8.48
N ARG A 61 18.70 -6.55 -7.25
CA ARG A 61 19.61 -6.81 -6.12
C ARG A 61 19.66 -8.29 -5.76
N LEU A 62 18.51 -8.97 -5.77
CA LEU A 62 18.45 -10.42 -5.52
C LEU A 62 19.09 -11.24 -6.65
N VAL A 63 18.90 -10.82 -7.92
CA VAL A 63 19.52 -11.47 -9.09
C VAL A 63 21.02 -11.30 -9.08
N GLU A 64 21.51 -10.08 -8.83
CA GLU A 64 22.94 -9.83 -8.67
C GLU A 64 23.50 -10.63 -7.49
N GLY A 65 22.73 -10.73 -6.39
CA GLY A 65 23.06 -11.45 -5.17
C GLY A 65 24.12 -10.75 -4.32
N GLU A 66 24.05 -10.89 -3.01
CA GLU A 66 25.12 -10.49 -2.08
C GLU A 66 25.82 -11.74 -1.51
N GLU A 67 27.05 -11.62 -1.02
CA GLU A 67 27.85 -12.74 -0.49
C GLU A 67 27.18 -13.50 0.67
N ARG A 68 26.20 -12.89 1.35
CA ARG A 68 25.58 -13.44 2.58
C ARG A 68 24.20 -14.07 2.36
N GLU A 69 23.51 -13.72 1.28
CA GLU A 69 22.11 -14.11 1.02
C GLU A 69 21.93 -14.46 -0.45
N ASP A 70 22.63 -15.50 -0.89
CA ASP A 70 22.58 -15.93 -2.28
C ASP A 70 21.37 -16.85 -2.56
N ILE A 71 20.20 -16.22 -2.73
CA ILE A 71 18.94 -16.92 -2.98
C ILE A 71 18.93 -17.64 -4.34
N MET A 72 19.66 -17.12 -5.33
CA MET A 72 19.76 -17.72 -6.66
C MET A 72 20.45 -19.09 -6.60
N GLY A 73 21.41 -19.28 -5.69
CA GLY A 73 22.09 -20.56 -5.46
C GLY A 73 21.22 -21.64 -4.78
N LEU A 74 19.95 -21.37 -4.47
CA LEU A 74 19.04 -22.35 -3.86
C LEU A 74 18.27 -23.19 -4.89
N TRP A 75 18.28 -22.78 -6.15
CA TRP A 75 17.59 -23.47 -7.23
C TRP A 75 18.36 -24.71 -7.67
N VAL A 76 17.62 -25.72 -8.11
CA VAL A 76 18.14 -26.96 -8.69
C VAL A 76 17.53 -27.12 -10.09
N ASP A 77 18.26 -27.78 -10.99
CA ASP A 77 17.75 -28.08 -12.33
C ASP A 77 16.35 -28.71 -12.28
N CYS A 78 15.49 -28.30 -13.22
CA CYS A 78 14.08 -28.69 -13.36
C CYS A 78 13.09 -27.98 -12.42
N ASP A 79 13.54 -27.18 -11.45
CA ASP A 79 12.62 -26.33 -10.67
C ASP A 79 11.83 -25.37 -11.60
N GLU A 80 12.41 -25.00 -12.76
CA GLU A 80 11.77 -24.17 -13.77
C GLU A 80 10.52 -24.84 -14.39
N GLU A 81 10.39 -26.16 -14.34
CA GLU A 81 9.26 -26.89 -14.93
C GLU A 81 7.96 -26.73 -14.15
N LEU A 82 8.03 -26.20 -12.93
CA LEU A 82 6.87 -26.03 -12.07
C LEU A 82 5.79 -25.14 -12.72
N PRO A 83 4.50 -25.51 -12.55
CA PRO A 83 3.40 -24.67 -12.97
C PRO A 83 3.21 -23.58 -11.92
N TRP A 84 4.05 -22.54 -11.97
CA TRP A 84 4.08 -21.38 -11.06
C TRP A 84 2.77 -20.56 -10.97
N GLY A 85 1.65 -21.11 -11.42
CA GLY A 85 0.45 -20.38 -11.82
C GLY A 85 0.67 -19.67 -13.14
N PRO A 86 -0.37 -19.02 -13.72
CA PRO A 86 -0.09 -17.89 -14.58
C PRO A 86 0.76 -16.94 -13.73
N LEU A 87 2.04 -16.78 -14.09
CA LEU A 87 2.80 -15.61 -13.65
C LEU A 87 1.94 -14.45 -14.14
N GLU A 88 1.13 -13.89 -13.25
CA GLU A 88 0.03 -13.02 -13.67
C GLU A 88 0.61 -11.85 -14.47
N TRP A 89 1.88 -11.52 -14.20
CA TRP A 89 2.59 -10.45 -14.84
C TRP A 89 4.10 -10.71 -14.96
N GLY A 90 4.71 -10.30 -16.07
CA GLY A 90 6.15 -10.36 -16.29
C GLY A 90 6.81 -8.98 -16.13
N PRO A 91 8.14 -8.90 -15.94
CA PRO A 91 8.90 -7.66 -16.11
C PRO A 91 8.67 -7.04 -17.49
N LEU A 92 8.73 -5.70 -17.58
CA LEU A 92 8.78 -5.01 -18.87
C LEU A 92 10.04 -5.38 -19.65
N GLN A 93 10.00 -5.28 -20.98
CA GLN A 93 11.14 -5.59 -21.86
C GLN A 93 12.45 -4.90 -21.42
N ALA A 94 12.37 -3.63 -21.03
CA ALA A 94 13.52 -2.87 -20.55
C ALA A 94 14.15 -3.44 -19.27
N HIS A 95 13.36 -4.11 -18.43
CA HIS A 95 13.83 -4.68 -17.16
C HIS A 95 14.59 -6.00 -17.38
N TRP A 96 14.27 -6.76 -18.44
CA TRP A 96 15.00 -7.97 -18.79
C TRP A 96 16.46 -7.70 -19.15
N LYS A 97 16.74 -6.60 -19.84
CA LYS A 97 18.13 -6.21 -20.13
C LYS A 97 18.92 -5.94 -18.85
N ALA A 98 18.33 -5.21 -17.91
CA ALA A 98 18.94 -4.96 -16.60
C ALA A 98 19.15 -6.25 -15.80
N ALA A 99 18.22 -7.20 -15.90
CA ALA A 99 18.36 -8.51 -15.25
C ALA A 99 19.50 -9.34 -15.84
N GLN A 100 19.70 -9.31 -17.16
CA GLN A 100 20.87 -9.93 -17.77
C GLN A 100 22.17 -9.29 -17.27
N ASP A 101 22.21 -7.96 -17.17
CA ASP A 101 23.41 -7.26 -16.70
C ASP A 101 23.71 -7.58 -15.23
N ALA A 102 22.67 -7.66 -14.38
CA ALA A 102 22.77 -8.14 -13.00
C ALA A 102 23.26 -9.60 -12.91
N LEU A 103 22.75 -10.48 -13.79
CA LEU A 103 23.18 -11.87 -13.87
C LEU A 103 24.62 -12.01 -14.37
N ARG A 104 25.08 -11.16 -15.30
CA ARG A 104 26.49 -11.09 -15.72
C ARG A 104 27.39 -10.59 -14.59
N ALA A 105 26.93 -9.63 -13.80
CA ALA A 105 27.67 -9.14 -12.63
C ALA A 105 27.81 -10.24 -11.58
N ARG A 106 26.71 -10.95 -11.29
CA ARG A 106 26.70 -12.17 -10.47
C ARG A 106 27.70 -13.20 -11.00
N TRP A 107 27.59 -13.58 -12.27
CA TRP A 107 28.49 -14.53 -12.93
C TRP A 107 29.94 -14.13 -12.70
N SER A 108 30.28 -12.86 -12.97
CA SER A 108 31.64 -12.35 -12.80
C SER A 108 32.16 -12.48 -11.37
N ARG A 109 31.28 -12.28 -10.36
CA ARG A 109 31.62 -12.46 -8.95
C ARG A 109 31.82 -13.93 -8.60
N VAL A 110 30.88 -14.79 -8.98
CA VAL A 110 30.91 -16.23 -8.66
C VAL A 110 32.09 -16.92 -9.37
N SER A 111 32.42 -16.50 -10.59
CA SER A 111 33.56 -17.03 -11.36
C SER A 111 34.92 -16.47 -10.93
N ALA A 112 34.97 -15.46 -10.04
CA ALA A 112 36.23 -14.94 -9.54
C ALA A 112 36.92 -15.99 -8.65
N ALA A 113 38.21 -16.25 -8.90
CA ALA A 113 38.98 -17.25 -8.16
C ALA A 113 38.97 -16.93 -6.65
N GLY A 114 38.32 -17.80 -5.86
CA GLY A 114 38.19 -17.66 -4.41
C GLY A 114 36.77 -17.41 -3.89
N TYR A 115 35.76 -17.29 -4.76
CA TYR A 115 34.36 -17.32 -4.31
C TYR A 115 33.98 -18.75 -3.90
N GLU A 116 33.88 -18.98 -2.60
CA GLU A 116 33.23 -20.17 -2.05
C GLU A 116 31.84 -19.78 -1.59
N LEU A 117 30.82 -20.35 -2.24
CA LEU A 117 29.46 -20.23 -1.74
C LEU A 117 29.39 -20.96 -0.40
N LYS A 118 29.36 -20.20 0.71
CA LYS A 118 29.10 -20.76 2.03
C LYS A 118 27.61 -21.01 2.16
N LEU A 119 27.16 -22.13 1.61
CA LEU A 119 25.82 -22.63 1.87
C LEU A 119 25.70 -22.86 3.39
N THR A 120 24.73 -22.19 4.00
CA THR A 120 24.35 -22.51 5.37
C THR A 120 23.70 -23.90 5.39
N GLU A 121 23.67 -24.58 6.54
CA GLU A 121 22.94 -25.85 6.70
C GLU A 121 21.49 -25.76 6.19
N LYS A 122 20.89 -24.57 6.34
CA LYS A 122 19.57 -24.23 5.81
C LYS A 122 19.52 -24.28 4.27
N ALA A 123 20.51 -23.69 3.61
CA ALA A 123 20.59 -23.68 2.15
C ALA A 123 20.82 -25.09 1.59
N GLU A 124 21.69 -25.89 2.23
CA GLU A 124 21.88 -27.30 1.88
C GLU A 124 20.58 -28.11 2.05
N ARG A 125 19.85 -27.91 3.15
CA ARG A 125 18.55 -28.56 3.39
C ARG A 125 17.55 -28.24 2.30
N ILE A 126 17.46 -26.99 1.86
CA ILE A 126 16.55 -26.56 0.78
C ILE A 126 16.96 -27.20 -0.56
N ARG A 127 18.26 -27.23 -0.88
CA ARG A 127 18.75 -27.87 -2.12
C ARG A 127 18.58 -29.39 -2.12
N ALA A 128 18.63 -30.03 -0.96
CA ALA A 128 18.44 -31.48 -0.83
C ALA A 128 16.97 -31.94 -0.96
N VAL A 129 16.00 -31.01 -1.00
CA VAL A 129 14.59 -31.36 -1.18
C VAL A 129 14.37 -31.94 -2.58
N GLU A 130 13.74 -33.11 -2.68
CA GLU A 130 13.36 -33.69 -3.97
C GLU A 130 12.13 -33.00 -4.58
N ASP A 131 11.23 -32.48 -3.74
CA ASP A 131 10.01 -31.80 -4.15
C ASP A 131 10.28 -30.32 -4.54
N PRO A 132 10.18 -29.98 -5.84
CA PRO A 132 10.43 -28.61 -6.30
C PRO A 132 9.40 -27.62 -5.73
N CYS A 133 8.15 -28.03 -5.47
CA CYS A 133 7.13 -27.15 -4.88
C CYS A 133 7.54 -26.68 -3.49
N LEU A 134 8.05 -27.58 -2.66
CA LEU A 134 8.51 -27.22 -1.31
C LEU A 134 9.76 -26.32 -1.37
N ARG A 135 10.69 -26.60 -2.31
CA ARG A 135 11.84 -25.73 -2.54
C ARG A 135 11.41 -24.32 -2.91
N ALA A 136 10.41 -24.19 -3.77
CA ALA A 136 9.88 -22.90 -4.16
C ALA A 136 9.24 -22.11 -3.03
N ALA A 137 8.46 -22.79 -2.19
CA ALA A 137 7.87 -22.19 -1.00
C ALA A 137 8.97 -21.68 -0.05
N ALA A 138 10.10 -22.40 0.05
CA ALA A 138 11.29 -21.96 0.78
C ALA A 138 11.92 -20.72 0.15
N ILE A 139 12.13 -20.73 -1.17
CA ILE A 139 12.73 -19.61 -1.90
C ILE A 139 11.85 -18.36 -1.81
N SER A 140 10.53 -18.47 -1.98
CA SER A 140 9.64 -17.31 -1.85
C SER A 140 9.66 -16.74 -0.44
N TRP A 141 9.67 -17.59 0.60
CA TRP A 141 9.82 -17.12 1.98
C TRP A 141 11.14 -16.39 2.20
N LEU A 142 12.25 -16.94 1.72
CA LEU A 142 13.57 -16.32 1.85
C LEU A 142 13.67 -14.99 1.10
N ILE A 143 13.00 -14.86 -0.05
CA ILE A 143 12.89 -13.57 -0.75
C ILE A 143 12.14 -12.57 0.14
N LEU A 144 10.98 -12.96 0.67
CA LEU A 144 10.13 -12.11 1.52
C LEU A 144 10.84 -11.63 2.80
N THR A 145 11.76 -12.43 3.33
CA THR A 145 12.55 -12.12 4.53
C THR A 145 13.99 -11.68 4.25
N SER A 146 14.34 -11.43 2.99
CA SER A 146 15.69 -11.03 2.60
C SER A 146 16.03 -9.61 3.01
N ARG A 147 17.32 -9.32 3.15
CA ARG A 147 17.80 -7.94 3.37
C ARG A 147 17.39 -7.00 2.25
N ALA A 148 17.37 -7.46 0.99
CA ALA A 148 16.94 -6.65 -0.14
C ALA A 148 15.49 -6.16 0.04
N MET A 149 14.62 -7.01 0.59
CA MET A 149 13.25 -6.63 0.96
C MET A 149 13.19 -5.72 2.17
N GLU A 150 14.03 -5.91 3.19
CA GLU A 150 14.10 -4.99 4.34
C GLU A 150 14.53 -3.57 3.93
N GLU A 151 15.46 -3.45 2.99
CA GLU A 151 15.86 -2.18 2.41
C GLU A 151 14.73 -1.55 1.58
N ALA A 152 13.97 -2.35 0.82
CA ALA A 152 12.80 -1.87 0.09
C ALA A 152 11.70 -1.35 1.03
N ASP A 153 11.46 -2.05 2.14
CA ASP A 153 10.55 -1.63 3.20
C ASP A 153 10.99 -0.28 3.79
N ALA A 154 12.29 -0.14 4.10
CA ALA A 154 12.86 1.09 4.64
C ALA A 154 12.72 2.28 3.68
N GLU A 155 12.87 2.06 2.36
CA GLU A 155 12.64 3.08 1.33
C GLU A 155 11.19 3.58 1.30
N GLN A 156 10.21 2.72 1.61
CA GLN A 156 8.79 3.09 1.75
C GLN A 156 8.45 3.69 3.12
N GLY A 157 9.39 3.70 4.06
CA GLY A 157 9.14 4.16 5.42
C GLY A 157 8.53 3.09 6.34
N LEU A 158 8.59 1.83 5.94
CA LEU A 158 8.28 0.67 6.78
C LEU A 158 9.53 0.22 7.55
N ARG A 159 9.31 -0.37 8.71
CA ARG A 159 10.34 -1.13 9.42
C ARG A 159 10.25 -2.61 9.07
N LYS A 160 11.30 -3.35 9.44
CA LYS A 160 11.43 -4.80 9.24
C LYS A 160 10.12 -5.57 9.52
N ARG A 161 9.45 -6.01 8.44
CA ARG A 161 8.14 -6.69 8.54
C ARG A 161 8.20 -8.01 9.29
N THR A 162 9.32 -8.72 9.28
CA THR A 162 9.49 -9.96 10.07
C THR A 162 9.35 -9.75 11.58
N VAL A 163 9.48 -8.50 12.06
CA VAL A 163 9.27 -8.12 13.46
C VAL A 163 7.88 -7.51 13.66
N PHE A 164 7.53 -6.53 12.82
CA PHE A 164 6.35 -5.69 13.08
C PHE A 164 5.08 -6.13 12.34
N ARG A 165 5.20 -6.86 11.23
CA ARG A 165 4.09 -7.20 10.31
C ARG A 165 4.24 -8.62 9.73
N LEU A 166 4.65 -9.59 10.55
CA LEU A 166 4.91 -10.96 10.09
C LEU A 166 3.66 -11.61 9.48
N GLU A 167 2.46 -11.27 9.96
CA GLU A 167 1.18 -11.73 9.43
C GLU A 167 0.97 -11.37 7.97
N GLU A 168 1.46 -10.20 7.54
CA GLU A 168 1.40 -9.74 6.16
C GLU A 168 2.30 -10.62 5.29
N LEU A 169 3.52 -10.89 5.74
CA LEU A 169 4.45 -11.79 5.03
C LEU A 169 3.88 -13.21 4.93
N ILE A 170 3.25 -13.73 5.99
CA ILE A 170 2.59 -15.04 5.97
C ILE A 170 1.47 -15.09 4.92
N ARG A 171 0.64 -14.03 4.86
CA ARG A 171 -0.45 -13.94 3.85
C ARG A 171 0.08 -13.87 2.43
N ILE A 172 1.12 -13.05 2.20
CA ILE A 172 1.76 -12.93 0.88
C ILE A 172 2.36 -14.29 0.47
N TRP A 173 3.15 -14.88 1.36
CA TRP A 173 3.74 -16.19 1.13
C TRP A 173 2.69 -17.27 0.83
N TRP A 174 1.60 -17.31 1.60
CA TRP A 174 0.50 -18.24 1.36
C TRP A 174 -0.15 -18.00 0.01
N SER A 175 -0.41 -16.75 -0.36
CA SER A 175 -0.99 -16.43 -1.67
C SER A 175 -0.12 -16.91 -2.83
N LEU A 176 1.21 -16.80 -2.69
CA LEU A 176 2.18 -17.30 -3.66
C LEU A 176 2.27 -18.82 -3.66
N SER A 177 2.14 -19.45 -2.48
CA SER A 177 2.41 -20.87 -2.28
C SER A 177 1.17 -21.76 -2.35
N ARG A 178 -0.05 -21.22 -2.26
CA ARG A 178 -1.30 -22.02 -2.24
C ARG A 178 -1.54 -22.81 -3.53
N HIS A 179 -0.91 -22.40 -4.62
CA HIS A 179 -0.97 -23.07 -5.92
C HIS A 179 0.01 -24.23 -6.01
N LEU A 180 0.98 -24.28 -5.09
CA LEU A 180 1.85 -25.42 -4.87
C LEU A 180 1.04 -26.50 -4.15
N THR A 181 1.24 -27.75 -4.54
CA THR A 181 0.43 -28.89 -4.05
C THR A 181 0.45 -28.97 -2.52
N PRO A 182 -0.70 -28.96 -1.82
CA PRO A 182 -0.74 -29.07 -0.35
C PRO A 182 -0.07 -30.33 0.19
N SER A 183 -0.01 -31.40 -0.61
CA SER A 183 0.70 -32.65 -0.28
C SER A 183 2.22 -32.49 -0.15
N SER A 184 2.79 -31.46 -0.75
CA SER A 184 4.22 -31.13 -0.71
C SER A 184 4.62 -30.38 0.56
N MET A 185 3.65 -29.81 1.26
CA MET A 185 3.92 -29.01 2.44
C MET A 185 4.21 -29.91 3.64
N PRO A 186 5.21 -29.59 4.46
CA PRO A 186 5.44 -30.26 5.72
C PRO A 186 4.16 -30.27 6.55
N THR A 187 3.90 -31.40 7.20
CA THR A 187 2.77 -31.55 8.11
C THR A 187 3.28 -31.62 9.54
N MET A 188 2.47 -31.17 10.48
CA MET A 188 2.71 -31.36 11.91
C MET A 188 1.48 -32.02 12.55
N PRO A 189 1.67 -32.77 13.65
CA PRO A 189 0.55 -33.27 14.44
C PRO A 189 -0.34 -32.12 14.90
N GLN A 190 -1.66 -32.31 14.86
CA GLN A 190 -2.63 -31.30 15.32
C GLN A 190 -2.35 -30.87 16.78
N SER A 191 -1.91 -31.79 17.63
CA SER A 191 -1.53 -31.47 19.02
C SER A 191 -0.41 -30.43 19.11
N ALA A 192 0.58 -30.46 18.23
CA ALA A 192 1.68 -29.49 18.25
C ALA A 192 1.22 -28.10 17.77
N LEU A 193 0.24 -28.05 16.85
CA LEU A 193 -0.41 -26.81 16.47
C LEU A 193 -1.27 -26.25 17.62
N ASP A 194 -2.03 -27.12 18.29
CA ASP A 194 -2.84 -26.75 19.46
C ASP A 194 -1.95 -26.22 20.59
N ASP A 195 -0.82 -26.89 20.88
CA ASP A 195 0.18 -26.46 21.86
C ASP A 195 0.76 -25.07 21.53
N PHE A 196 1.04 -24.79 20.25
CA PHE A 196 1.48 -23.47 19.80
C PHE A 196 0.39 -22.41 20.03
N VAL A 197 -0.86 -22.71 19.68
CA VAL A 197 -2.00 -21.80 19.89
C VAL A 197 -2.23 -21.55 21.37
N GLU A 198 -2.15 -22.56 22.22
CA GLU A 198 -2.22 -22.43 23.67
C GLU A 198 -1.09 -21.56 24.21
N THR A 199 0.14 -21.80 23.76
CA THR A 199 1.33 -21.00 24.13
C THR A 199 1.16 -19.53 23.73
N MET A 200 0.66 -19.27 22.52
CA MET A 200 0.35 -17.93 22.04
C MET A 200 -0.71 -17.25 22.91
N ASN A 201 -1.81 -17.94 23.22
CA ASN A 201 -2.88 -17.42 24.07
C ASN A 201 -2.40 -17.15 25.51
N ALA A 202 -1.58 -18.05 26.08
CA ALA A 202 -1.00 -17.90 27.42
C ALA A 202 -0.07 -16.68 27.52
N ALA A 203 0.69 -16.40 26.47
CA ALA A 203 1.50 -15.18 26.34
C ALA A 203 0.67 -13.92 26.02
N GLY A 204 -0.65 -14.05 25.87
CA GLY A 204 -1.56 -12.94 25.59
C GLY A 204 -1.60 -12.50 24.12
N HIS A 205 -1.09 -13.33 23.21
CA HIS A 205 -1.17 -13.07 21.78
C HIS A 205 -2.52 -13.52 21.20
N THR A 206 -3.18 -12.63 20.46
CA THR A 206 -4.40 -12.90 19.69
C THR A 206 -4.20 -12.75 18.18
N CYS A 207 -3.03 -12.29 17.74
CA CYS A 207 -2.71 -12.05 16.33
C CYS A 207 -2.79 -13.33 15.46
N HIS A 208 -2.56 -14.51 16.04
CA HIS A 208 -2.67 -15.78 15.32
C HIS A 208 -4.09 -16.06 14.79
N ARG A 209 -5.13 -15.52 15.44
CA ARG A 209 -6.53 -15.77 15.07
C ARG A 209 -6.89 -15.18 13.71
N ALA A 210 -6.21 -14.12 13.28
CA ALA A 210 -6.42 -13.49 11.97
C ALA A 210 -5.75 -14.27 10.82
N LEU A 211 -5.04 -15.35 11.14
CA LEU A 211 -4.27 -16.18 10.21
C LEU A 211 -4.71 -17.64 10.22
N ASP A 212 -5.82 -17.99 10.89
CA ASP A 212 -6.27 -19.36 11.19
C ASP A 212 -5.83 -20.44 10.17
N ALA A 213 -6.35 -20.40 8.94
CA ALA A 213 -6.01 -21.35 7.88
C ALA A 213 -4.55 -21.27 7.39
N HIS A 214 -3.92 -20.09 7.46
CA HIS A 214 -2.54 -19.86 7.04
C HIS A 214 -1.52 -20.42 8.05
N ILE A 215 -1.81 -20.34 9.35
CA ILE A 215 -0.91 -20.83 10.39
C ILE A 215 -0.71 -22.33 10.30
N CYS A 216 -1.76 -23.10 10.01
CA CYS A 216 -1.70 -24.54 9.85
C CYS A 216 -0.70 -24.98 8.76
N CYS A 217 -0.42 -24.13 7.78
CA CYS A 217 0.53 -24.39 6.70
C CYS A 217 1.89 -23.74 6.96
N TRP A 218 1.89 -22.51 7.48
CA TRP A 218 3.11 -21.75 7.73
C TRP A 218 3.94 -22.33 8.88
N LEU A 219 3.31 -22.71 9.99
CA LEU A 219 4.02 -23.22 11.16
C LEU A 219 4.84 -24.49 10.88
N PRO A 220 4.27 -25.58 10.30
CA PRO A 220 5.07 -26.76 9.98
C PRO A 220 6.13 -26.47 8.91
N PHE A 221 5.85 -25.58 7.96
CA PHE A 221 6.81 -25.13 6.97
C PHE A 221 8.02 -24.44 7.61
N ILE A 222 7.81 -23.49 8.53
CA ILE A 222 8.91 -22.81 9.24
C ILE A 222 9.67 -23.79 10.13
N GLY A 223 8.99 -24.74 10.76
CA GLY A 223 9.66 -25.76 11.58
C GLY A 223 10.61 -26.61 10.75
N TRP A 224 10.18 -27.02 9.57
CA TRP A 224 11.03 -27.70 8.61
C TRP A 224 12.17 -26.78 8.10
N LEU A 225 11.85 -25.55 7.71
CA LEU A 225 12.79 -24.62 7.12
C LEU A 225 13.92 -24.24 8.08
N GLU A 226 13.58 -23.96 9.35
CA GLU A 226 14.55 -23.61 10.39
C GLU A 226 15.14 -24.84 11.07
N GLY A 227 14.49 -26.00 10.99
CA GLY A 227 14.92 -27.22 11.69
C GLY A 227 14.56 -27.18 13.17
N ILE A 228 13.44 -26.56 13.50
CA ILE A 228 12.93 -26.35 14.86
C ILE A 228 11.64 -27.15 15.01
N SER A 229 11.53 -27.92 16.10
CA SER A 229 10.32 -28.67 16.43
C SER A 229 9.44 -27.96 17.45
N ASP A 230 10.03 -27.11 18.29
CA ASP A 230 9.38 -26.51 19.46
C ASP A 230 9.23 -25.01 19.24
N PHE A 231 7.98 -24.56 19.09
CA PHE A 231 7.69 -23.15 18.85
C PHE A 231 7.30 -22.45 20.15
N THR A 232 7.98 -21.35 20.43
CA THR A 232 7.56 -20.42 21.49
C THR A 232 6.50 -19.45 20.96
N ALA A 233 5.91 -18.65 21.85
CA ALA A 233 5.06 -17.54 21.40
C ALA A 233 5.87 -16.58 20.52
N VAL A 234 5.32 -16.22 19.35
CA VAL A 234 5.94 -15.31 18.38
C VAL A 234 5.02 -14.13 18.11
N THR A 235 5.60 -12.93 18.01
CA THR A 235 4.87 -11.72 17.59
C THR A 235 4.53 -11.82 16.11
N LEU A 236 3.25 -12.03 15.77
CA LEU A 236 2.82 -12.12 14.36
C LEU A 236 2.42 -10.77 13.75
N GLY A 237 2.45 -9.65 14.48
CA GLY A 237 2.33 -8.33 13.85
C GLY A 237 0.92 -7.73 13.82
N SER A 238 0.33 -7.58 14.99
CA SER A 238 -0.76 -6.62 15.20
C SER A 238 -0.43 -5.79 16.42
N LEU A 239 -0.42 -4.46 16.29
CA LEU A 239 -0.26 -3.55 17.42
C LEU A 239 -1.50 -3.53 18.32
N GLU A 240 -2.64 -3.99 17.78
CA GLU A 240 -3.87 -4.19 18.53
C GLU A 240 -3.77 -5.43 19.44
N CYS A 241 -2.83 -6.33 19.15
CA CYS A 241 -2.54 -7.50 19.97
C CYS A 241 -1.74 -7.08 21.22
N LYS A 242 -2.37 -7.25 22.40
CA LYS A 242 -1.75 -6.91 23.70
C LYS A 242 -0.44 -7.66 23.96
N GLY A 243 -0.35 -8.93 23.55
CA GLY A 243 0.89 -9.72 23.64
C GLY A 243 2.02 -9.08 22.82
N CYS A 244 1.74 -8.77 21.55
CA CYS A 244 2.71 -8.12 20.65
C CYS A 244 3.19 -6.78 21.21
N ALA A 245 2.28 -5.92 21.68
CA ALA A 245 2.62 -4.62 22.25
C ALA A 245 3.54 -4.74 23.47
N ARG A 246 3.35 -5.76 24.32
CA ARG A 246 4.21 -6.02 25.48
C ARG A 246 5.59 -6.52 25.07
N SER A 247 5.66 -7.49 24.17
CA SER A 247 6.93 -8.07 23.71
C SER A 247 7.83 -7.00 23.07
N LEU A 248 7.23 -6.11 22.28
CA LEU A 248 7.96 -4.99 21.68
C LEU A 248 8.47 -3.99 22.74
N SER A 249 7.81 -3.87 23.90
CA SER A 249 8.17 -2.87 24.93
C SER A 249 9.31 -3.28 25.87
N SER A 250 9.62 -4.58 26.00
CA SER A 250 10.44 -5.07 27.13
C SER A 250 11.94 -5.20 26.88
N HIS A 251 12.41 -5.39 25.65
CA HIS A 251 13.85 -5.58 25.38
C HIS A 251 14.31 -5.15 23.98
N ASP A 252 13.36 -4.93 23.06
CA ASP A 252 13.60 -5.18 21.64
C ASP A 252 13.61 -3.92 20.77
N VAL A 253 12.93 -2.84 21.18
CA VAL A 253 12.89 -1.62 20.35
C VAL A 253 14.27 -0.98 20.18
N ALA A 254 15.15 -1.03 21.18
CA ALA A 254 16.49 -0.44 21.06
C ALA A 254 17.40 -1.25 20.11
N GLU A 255 17.42 -2.57 20.24
CA GLU A 255 18.23 -3.47 19.41
C GLU A 255 17.69 -3.53 17.97
N TYR A 256 16.37 -3.52 17.80
CA TYR A 256 15.74 -3.34 16.49
C TYR A 256 15.96 -1.94 15.91
N ASN A 257 15.98 -0.89 16.73
CA ASN A 257 16.29 0.46 16.24
C ASN A 257 17.73 0.54 15.75
N GLU A 258 18.69 -0.12 16.41
CA GLU A 258 20.10 -0.11 16.00
C GLU A 258 20.32 -0.91 14.70
N ALA A 259 19.71 -2.09 14.58
CA ALA A 259 19.72 -2.85 13.33
C ALA A 259 19.03 -2.08 12.19
N ASN A 260 17.86 -1.46 12.46
CA ASN A 260 17.14 -0.65 11.48
C ASN A 260 17.82 0.69 11.18
N ALA A 261 18.65 1.26 12.08
CA ALA A 261 19.38 2.50 11.85
C ALA A 261 20.46 2.34 10.77
N THR A 262 20.89 1.10 10.50
CA THR A 262 21.79 0.81 9.38
C THR A 262 21.06 0.79 8.03
N LEU A 263 19.75 0.48 8.03
CA LEU A 263 18.90 0.56 6.85
C LEU A 263 18.62 2.03 6.55
N ARG A 264 18.99 2.46 5.34
CA ARG A 264 18.92 3.86 4.97
C ARG A 264 17.52 4.19 4.46
N ALA A 265 16.70 4.72 5.34
CA ALA A 265 15.56 5.53 4.94
C ALA A 265 16.02 6.52 3.87
N ASN A 266 15.25 6.67 2.80
CA ASN A 266 15.62 7.59 1.74
C ASN A 266 15.47 9.03 2.23
N VAL A 267 16.60 9.66 2.59
CA VAL A 267 16.66 11.05 3.08
C VAL A 267 16.10 12.08 2.09
N ASN A 268 15.94 11.70 0.83
CA ASN A 268 15.39 12.53 -0.23
C ASN A 268 13.96 12.13 -0.61
N HIS A 269 13.26 11.35 0.23
CA HIS A 269 11.88 10.99 -0.04
C HIS A 269 10.99 12.25 -0.04
N PRO A 270 10.15 12.48 -1.08
CA PRO A 270 9.38 13.73 -1.19
C PRO A 270 8.50 14.03 0.02
N LEU A 271 8.02 13.01 0.75
CA LEU A 271 7.19 13.19 1.95
C LEU A 271 7.97 13.50 3.24
N GLN A 272 9.30 13.33 3.27
CA GLN A 272 10.08 13.56 4.48
C GLN A 272 10.23 15.06 4.79
N HIS A 273 10.32 15.88 3.75
CA HIS A 273 10.47 17.34 3.85
C HIS A 273 9.46 18.12 3.01
N GLY A 274 8.62 17.43 2.23
CA GLY A 274 7.65 18.04 1.34
C GLY A 274 6.35 18.43 2.01
N SER A 275 5.48 19.03 1.21
CA SER A 275 4.11 19.42 1.58
C SER A 275 3.29 18.21 2.05
N VAL A 276 2.39 18.42 3.02
CA VAL A 276 1.44 17.40 3.48
C VAL A 276 0.31 17.19 2.46
N TRP A 277 0.12 18.14 1.55
CA TRP A 277 -0.94 18.09 0.54
C TRP A 277 -0.92 16.84 -0.34
N PRO A 278 0.20 16.45 -0.98
CA PRO A 278 0.31 15.18 -1.69
C PRO A 278 -0.15 13.98 -0.86
N ALA A 279 0.30 13.90 0.40
CA ALA A 279 -0.07 12.81 1.30
C ALA A 279 -1.58 12.81 1.60
N PHE A 280 -2.16 13.97 1.88
CA PHE A 280 -3.59 14.12 2.10
C PHE A 280 -4.41 13.68 0.87
N LEU A 281 -4.06 14.18 -0.32
CA LEU A 281 -4.78 13.85 -1.55
C LEU A 281 -4.69 12.35 -1.87
N VAL A 282 -3.50 11.76 -1.74
CA VAL A 282 -3.33 10.32 -1.92
C VAL A 282 -4.16 9.55 -0.91
N ALA A 283 -4.09 9.90 0.38
CA ALA A 283 -4.84 9.20 1.43
C ALA A 283 -6.35 9.25 1.19
N VAL A 284 -6.89 10.41 0.84
CA VAL A 284 -8.32 10.58 0.57
C VAL A 284 -8.76 9.86 -0.71
N LEU A 285 -7.98 9.94 -1.79
CA LEU A 285 -8.35 9.35 -3.09
C LEU A 285 -8.09 7.84 -3.16
N SER A 286 -7.20 7.32 -2.32
CA SER A 286 -6.90 5.88 -2.22
C SER A 286 -7.74 5.16 -1.17
N ASP A 287 -8.59 5.86 -0.41
CA ASP A 287 -9.39 5.26 0.64
C ASP A 287 -10.27 4.11 0.10
N GLY A 288 -10.11 2.92 0.68
CA GLY A 288 -10.76 1.69 0.22
C GLY A 288 -10.29 1.17 -1.16
N GLN A 289 -9.17 1.65 -1.69
CA GLN A 289 -8.54 1.17 -2.93
C GLN A 289 -7.14 0.57 -2.71
N ILE A 290 -6.80 0.19 -1.48
CA ILE A 290 -5.49 -0.36 -1.09
C ILE A 290 -5.13 -1.61 -1.90
N ASP A 291 -5.98 -2.65 -1.90
CA ASP A 291 -5.67 -3.91 -2.61
C ASP A 291 -5.57 -3.72 -4.14
N PRO A 292 -6.44 -2.93 -4.81
CA PRO A 292 -6.23 -2.61 -6.22
C PRO A 292 -4.91 -1.88 -6.48
N LEU A 293 -4.47 -0.99 -5.59
CA LEU A 293 -3.22 -0.25 -5.74
C LEU A 293 -1.98 -1.12 -5.51
N SER A 294 -2.10 -2.23 -4.78
CA SER A 294 -0.96 -3.12 -4.52
C SER A 294 -0.55 -3.98 -5.73
N SER A 295 -1.24 -3.86 -6.87
CA SER A 295 -0.89 -4.58 -8.10
C SER A 295 0.15 -3.82 -8.95
N TYR A 296 1.13 -4.54 -9.49
CA TYR A 296 2.21 -3.98 -10.31
C TYR A 296 1.70 -3.31 -11.60
N TYR A 297 0.67 -3.87 -12.22
CA TYR A 297 0.02 -3.32 -13.43
C TYR A 297 -1.33 -2.68 -13.12
N SER A 298 -1.47 -2.13 -11.91
CA SER A 298 -2.74 -1.60 -11.45
C SER A 298 -3.27 -0.47 -12.33
N PHE A 299 -4.38 -0.74 -13.03
CA PHE A 299 -5.19 0.32 -13.63
C PHE A 299 -5.66 1.33 -12.58
N ALA A 300 -5.87 0.91 -11.33
CA ALA A 300 -6.25 1.80 -10.24
C ALA A 300 -5.13 2.80 -9.89
N ARG A 301 -3.85 2.42 -10.01
CA ARG A 301 -2.71 3.36 -9.84
C ARG A 301 -2.71 4.42 -10.93
N GLN A 302 -2.75 4.02 -12.20
CA GLN A 302 -2.81 4.99 -13.31
C GLN A 302 -3.96 5.96 -13.12
N HIS A 303 -5.12 5.42 -12.77
CA HIS A 303 -6.31 6.20 -12.57
C HIS A 303 -6.19 7.17 -11.37
N LEU A 304 -5.55 6.75 -10.27
CA LEU A 304 -5.21 7.65 -9.16
C LEU A 304 -4.35 8.84 -9.64
N PHE A 305 -3.35 8.63 -10.49
CA PHE A 305 -2.53 9.72 -11.03
C PHE A 305 -3.32 10.68 -11.93
N GLU A 306 -4.17 10.15 -12.82
CA GLU A 306 -5.04 10.98 -13.67
C GLU A 306 -5.91 11.91 -12.83
N LEU A 307 -6.41 11.41 -11.70
CA LEU A 307 -7.23 12.18 -10.77
C LEU A 307 -6.43 13.19 -9.99
N LEU A 308 -5.28 12.79 -9.48
CA LEU A 308 -4.37 13.70 -8.78
C LEU A 308 -4.00 14.86 -9.71
N GLU A 309 -3.66 14.59 -10.97
CA GLU A 309 -3.39 15.63 -11.97
C GLU A 309 -4.60 16.56 -12.13
N CYS A 310 -5.81 16.00 -12.31
CA CYS A 310 -7.03 16.79 -12.46
C CYS A 310 -7.34 17.65 -11.23
N VAL A 311 -7.31 17.06 -10.03
CA VAL A 311 -7.62 17.73 -8.76
C VAL A 311 -6.60 18.82 -8.47
N ILE A 312 -5.30 18.53 -8.57
CA ILE A 312 -4.23 19.51 -8.35
C ILE A 312 -4.37 20.67 -9.33
N ALA A 313 -4.63 20.40 -10.61
CA ALA A 313 -4.79 21.43 -11.62
C ALA A 313 -6.05 22.29 -11.40
N MET A 314 -7.17 21.69 -11.00
CA MET A 314 -8.39 22.44 -10.67
C MET A 314 -8.18 23.32 -9.43
N MET A 315 -7.52 22.79 -8.41
CA MET A 315 -7.21 23.53 -7.20
C MET A 315 -6.27 24.70 -7.49
N SER A 316 -5.27 24.55 -8.35
CA SER A 316 -4.32 25.63 -8.63
C SER A 316 -4.94 26.83 -9.35
N ILE A 317 -6.05 26.63 -10.08
CA ILE A 317 -6.84 27.72 -10.66
C ILE A 317 -7.56 28.52 -9.57
N ARG A 318 -7.91 27.87 -8.44
CA ARG A 318 -8.82 28.41 -7.43
C ARG A 318 -8.10 28.88 -6.16
N ILE A 319 -6.94 28.30 -5.87
CA ILE A 319 -6.18 28.53 -4.66
C ILE A 319 -4.89 29.24 -5.07
N SER A 320 -4.71 30.47 -4.58
CA SER A 320 -3.47 31.21 -4.79
C SER A 320 -2.29 30.54 -4.08
N ALA A 321 -1.06 30.73 -4.57
CA ALA A 321 0.13 30.16 -3.93
C ALA A 321 0.25 30.46 -2.41
N PRO A 322 -0.01 31.70 -1.92
CA PRO A 322 -0.01 31.96 -0.47
C PRO A 322 -1.11 31.20 0.30
N ALA A 323 -2.25 30.96 -0.33
CA ALA A 323 -3.33 30.18 0.27
C ALA A 323 -2.95 28.69 0.37
N TRP A 324 -2.19 28.15 -0.60
CA TRP A 324 -1.65 26.79 -0.52
C TRP A 324 -0.73 26.60 0.69
N GLU A 325 0.18 27.54 0.93
CA GLU A 325 1.07 27.52 2.09
C GLU A 325 0.29 27.59 3.40
N THR A 326 -0.67 28.51 3.48
CA THR A 326 -1.55 28.64 4.65
C THR A 326 -2.29 27.34 4.93
N LEU A 327 -2.85 26.70 3.90
CA LEU A 327 -3.56 25.45 4.05
C LEU A 327 -2.63 24.28 4.41
N ASP A 328 -1.39 24.24 3.90
CA ASP A 328 -0.41 23.21 4.30
C ASP A 328 -0.10 23.30 5.80
N VAL A 329 0.09 24.53 6.31
CA VAL A 329 0.27 24.78 7.74
C VAL A 329 -0.95 24.34 8.56
N VAL A 330 -2.15 24.68 8.10
CA VAL A 330 -3.40 24.26 8.77
C VAL A 330 -3.54 22.74 8.77
N LEU A 331 -3.28 22.06 7.64
CA LEU A 331 -3.33 20.61 7.55
C LEU A 331 -2.32 19.97 8.50
N ARG A 332 -1.06 20.42 8.50
CA ARG A 332 -0.04 19.94 9.45
C ARG A 332 -0.46 20.10 10.90
N GLN A 333 -1.08 21.22 11.25
CA GLN A 333 -1.54 21.48 12.61
C GLN A 333 -2.79 20.68 12.99
N SER A 334 -3.64 20.37 12.01
CA SER A 334 -4.94 19.72 12.23
C SER A 334 -4.87 18.19 12.19
N LEU A 335 -3.85 17.64 11.53
CA LEU A 335 -3.54 16.22 11.57
C LEU A 335 -2.85 15.95 12.90
N ILE A 336 -3.64 15.68 13.94
CA ILE A 336 -3.08 15.23 15.21
C ILE A 336 -2.38 13.91 14.95
N VAL A 337 -1.09 13.91 15.28
CA VAL A 337 -0.25 12.72 15.24
C VAL A 337 -0.74 11.78 16.35
N ASP A 338 -1.34 10.66 15.93
CA ASP A 338 -1.61 9.52 16.81
C ASP A 338 -0.33 9.08 17.54
N GLN A 339 -0.44 8.17 18.51
CA GLN A 339 0.76 7.52 19.03
C GLN A 339 1.61 6.97 17.86
N PRO A 340 2.92 7.27 17.82
CA PRO A 340 3.80 6.76 16.78
C PRO A 340 3.71 5.24 16.73
N ASP A 341 3.54 4.72 15.53
CA ASP A 341 3.53 3.30 15.28
C ASP A 341 4.98 2.83 15.03
N PRO A 342 5.49 1.89 15.83
CA PRO A 342 6.86 1.41 15.70
C PRO A 342 7.11 0.63 14.41
N ALA A 343 6.07 0.18 13.70
CA ALA A 343 6.18 -0.47 12.39
C ALA A 343 6.59 0.50 11.27
N PHE A 344 6.56 1.81 11.52
CA PHE A 344 6.90 2.83 10.53
C PHE A 344 8.10 3.68 10.97
N LEU A 345 8.75 4.31 9.99
CA LEU A 345 9.79 5.31 10.21
C LEU A 345 9.20 6.65 10.67
N GLU A 346 10.04 7.50 11.26
CA GLU A 346 9.63 8.78 11.86
C GLU A 346 8.86 9.67 10.88
N TRP A 347 9.30 9.73 9.63
CA TRP A 347 8.67 10.59 8.63
C TRP A 347 7.29 10.09 8.17
N VAL A 348 6.98 8.78 8.27
CA VAL A 348 5.62 8.28 8.02
C VAL A 348 4.75 8.49 9.25
N ASN A 349 5.35 8.42 10.44
CA ASN A 349 4.66 8.62 11.72
C ASN A 349 4.14 10.05 11.92
N GLN A 350 4.58 11.03 11.14
CA GLN A 350 3.98 12.38 11.13
C GLN A 350 2.55 12.42 10.56
N TYR A 351 2.07 11.33 9.94
CA TYR A 351 0.74 11.23 9.34
C TYR A 351 -0.21 10.35 10.21
N PRO A 352 -1.54 10.55 10.11
CA PRO A 352 -2.53 9.73 10.81
C PRO A 352 -2.38 8.23 10.52
N SER A 353 -2.67 7.39 11.51
CA SER A 353 -2.54 5.92 11.40
C SER A 353 -3.27 5.34 10.18
N SER A 354 -4.49 5.80 9.90
CA SER A 354 -5.32 5.39 8.77
C SER A 354 -4.72 5.68 7.40
N TRP A 355 -3.72 6.56 7.29
CA TRP A 355 -3.10 6.94 6.01
C TRP A 355 -1.84 6.14 5.70
N ARG A 356 -1.14 5.67 6.73
CA ARG A 356 0.24 5.17 6.61
C ARG A 356 0.34 4.05 5.57
N SER A 357 -0.58 3.09 5.60
CA SER A 357 -0.64 2.01 4.60
C SER A 357 -0.69 2.55 3.18
N SER A 358 -1.63 3.45 2.86
CA SER A 358 -1.74 4.06 1.52
C SER A 358 -0.48 4.83 1.11
N LEU A 359 0.15 5.54 2.04
CA LEU A 359 1.34 6.32 1.75
C LEU A 359 2.55 5.44 1.41
N THR A 360 2.63 4.26 2.03
CA THR A 360 3.68 3.27 1.77
C THR A 360 3.49 2.45 0.49
N LEU A 361 2.32 2.53 -0.18
CA LEU A 361 2.08 1.80 -1.44
C LEU A 361 2.73 2.45 -2.66
N LEU A 362 2.97 3.76 -2.60
CA LEU A 362 3.52 4.52 -3.71
C LEU A 362 5.04 4.54 -3.69
N SER A 363 5.59 4.35 -4.88
CA SER A 363 7.01 4.44 -5.16
C SER A 363 7.58 5.84 -4.97
N ARG A 364 8.91 5.92 -4.91
CA ARG A 364 9.61 7.21 -4.95
C ARG A 364 9.30 7.97 -6.23
N ARG A 365 9.31 7.28 -7.39
CA ARG A 365 9.04 7.92 -8.69
C ARG A 365 7.62 8.45 -8.77
N GLU A 366 6.65 7.71 -8.24
CA GLU A 366 5.26 8.14 -8.15
C GLU A 366 5.11 9.35 -7.24
N TRP A 367 5.74 9.35 -6.06
CA TRP A 367 5.75 10.52 -5.18
C TRP A 367 6.41 11.73 -5.83
N GLN A 368 7.50 11.54 -6.56
CA GLN A 368 8.13 12.60 -7.33
C GLN A 368 7.19 13.14 -8.41
N ALA A 369 6.50 12.26 -9.14
CA ALA A 369 5.53 12.67 -10.16
C ALA A 369 4.39 13.51 -9.54
N ILE A 370 3.87 13.13 -8.37
CA ILE A 370 2.85 13.91 -7.66
C ILE A 370 3.38 15.28 -7.23
N HIS A 371 4.64 15.32 -6.76
CA HIS A 371 5.30 16.58 -6.42
C HIS A 371 5.47 17.48 -7.65
N ASP A 372 5.95 16.92 -8.76
CA ASP A 372 6.15 17.63 -10.03
C ASP A 372 4.81 18.15 -10.57
N MET A 373 3.73 17.38 -10.45
CA MET A 373 2.37 17.84 -10.77
C MET A 373 2.01 19.08 -9.94
N ARG A 374 2.23 19.04 -8.63
CA ARG A 374 1.97 20.19 -7.74
C ARG A 374 2.79 21.41 -8.13
N GLU A 375 4.09 21.26 -8.35
CA GLU A 375 4.97 22.37 -8.74
C GLU A 375 4.55 22.97 -10.08
N LYS A 376 4.33 22.12 -11.09
CA LYS A 376 3.85 22.52 -12.41
C LYS A 376 2.63 23.43 -12.32
N TYR A 377 1.62 23.03 -11.55
CA TYR A 377 0.34 23.73 -11.47
C TYR A 377 0.33 24.91 -10.49
N SER A 378 1.17 24.90 -9.45
CA SER A 378 1.28 26.02 -8.50
C SER A 378 2.10 27.19 -9.05
N GLN A 379 3.10 26.92 -9.89
CA GLN A 379 3.99 27.95 -10.43
C GLN A 379 3.48 28.57 -11.74
N ASN A 380 2.73 27.82 -12.55
CA ASN A 380 2.27 28.27 -13.85
C ASN A 380 0.74 28.42 -13.87
N PRO A 381 0.21 29.63 -14.16
CA PRO A 381 -1.21 29.80 -14.42
C PRO A 381 -1.61 28.87 -15.58
N THR A 382 -2.61 28.03 -15.35
CA THR A 382 -3.09 27.07 -16.36
C THR A 382 -3.40 27.78 -17.67
N ALA A 383 -2.72 27.38 -18.76
CA ALA A 383 -2.90 27.96 -20.07
C ALA A 383 -4.38 27.83 -20.52
N PRO A 384 -4.90 28.73 -21.37
CA PRO A 384 -6.29 28.66 -21.81
C PRO A 384 -6.69 27.32 -22.44
N SER A 385 -5.77 26.68 -23.20
CA SER A 385 -5.95 25.34 -23.76
C SER A 385 -6.06 24.26 -22.69
N ASP A 386 -5.23 24.36 -21.64
CA ASP A 386 -5.25 23.44 -20.51
C ASP A 386 -6.52 23.63 -19.67
N ARG A 387 -7.05 24.86 -19.57
CA ARG A 387 -8.33 25.11 -18.91
C ARG A 387 -9.48 24.41 -19.63
N SER A 388 -9.52 24.44 -20.96
CA SER A 388 -10.52 23.71 -21.74
C SER A 388 -10.38 22.19 -21.59
N ARG A 389 -9.14 21.67 -21.59
CA ARG A 389 -8.87 20.26 -21.30
C ARG A 389 -9.34 19.88 -19.90
N LEU A 390 -9.02 20.69 -18.88
CA LEU A 390 -9.43 20.45 -17.50
C LEU A 390 -10.94 20.59 -17.32
N GLN A 391 -11.62 21.50 -18.01
CA GLN A 391 -13.08 21.57 -18.00
C GLN A 391 -13.71 20.32 -18.62
N LEU A 392 -13.08 19.74 -19.65
CA LEU A 392 -13.51 18.47 -20.22
C LEU A 392 -13.26 17.30 -19.26
N LEU A 393 -12.06 17.21 -18.67
CA LEU A 393 -11.73 16.18 -17.67
C LEU A 393 -12.59 16.33 -16.42
N GLN A 394 -12.91 17.55 -15.99
CA GLN A 394 -13.86 17.83 -14.92
C GLN A 394 -15.25 17.29 -15.26
N LYS A 395 -15.75 17.50 -16.48
CA LYS A 395 -17.02 16.91 -16.93
C LYS A 395 -16.98 15.38 -17.01
N ILE A 396 -15.82 14.79 -17.30
CA ILE A 396 -15.64 13.34 -17.43
C ILE A 396 -15.57 12.67 -16.05
N TYR A 397 -14.66 13.13 -15.19
CA TYR A 397 -14.39 12.47 -13.91
C TYR A 397 -15.26 12.98 -12.76
N PHE A 398 -15.75 14.22 -12.87
CA PHE A 398 -16.47 14.92 -11.80
C PHE A 398 -17.70 15.70 -12.33
N PRO A 399 -18.67 15.00 -12.96
CA PRO A 399 -19.81 15.64 -13.64
C PRO A 399 -20.75 16.36 -12.67
N ALA A 400 -20.89 15.90 -11.42
CA ALA A 400 -21.64 16.66 -10.43
C ALA A 400 -20.90 17.96 -10.09
N SER A 401 -19.56 17.94 -10.17
CA SER A 401 -18.65 19.03 -9.82
C SER A 401 -18.44 20.22 -10.70
N ALA A 402 -18.96 20.19 -11.91
CA ALA A 402 -18.87 21.33 -12.80
C ALA A 402 -19.48 22.64 -12.25
N GLY A 403 -20.40 22.57 -11.27
CA GLY A 403 -21.17 23.73 -10.78
C GLY A 403 -20.83 24.31 -9.40
N LEU A 404 -20.04 23.63 -8.57
CA LEU A 404 -20.08 23.74 -7.08
C LEU A 404 -18.75 24.13 -6.41
N LEU A 405 -17.69 24.35 -7.20
CA LEU A 405 -16.32 24.62 -6.73
C LEU A 405 -16.08 26.10 -6.38
N GLU A 406 -16.63 26.57 -5.26
CA GLU A 406 -16.33 27.90 -4.69
C GLU A 406 -15.62 27.89 -3.32
N VAL A 407 -15.40 26.72 -2.68
CA VAL A 407 -14.74 26.64 -1.35
C VAL A 407 -13.65 25.56 -1.32
N ALA A 408 -12.37 25.94 -1.18
CA ALA A 408 -11.20 25.09 -1.45
C ALA A 408 -11.21 23.69 -0.80
N ILE A 409 -11.31 23.57 0.53
CA ILE A 409 -11.23 22.26 1.22
C ILE A 409 -12.49 21.42 0.97
N SER A 410 -13.69 22.00 1.13
CA SER A 410 -14.96 21.32 0.84
C SER A 410 -15.04 20.89 -0.63
N SER A 411 -14.44 21.64 -1.55
CA SER A 411 -14.38 21.29 -2.97
C SER A 411 -13.41 20.14 -3.26
N VAL A 412 -12.31 20.00 -2.53
CA VAL A 412 -11.40 18.84 -2.66
C VAL A 412 -12.06 17.57 -2.17
N LEU A 413 -12.72 17.65 -1.02
CA LEU A 413 -13.48 16.53 -0.46
C LEU A 413 -14.64 16.15 -1.38
N TRP A 414 -15.30 17.14 -1.96
CA TRP A 414 -16.37 16.91 -2.90
C TRP A 414 -15.92 16.38 -4.26
N LEU A 415 -14.76 16.82 -4.76
CA LEU A 415 -14.10 16.25 -5.93
C LEU A 415 -13.72 14.77 -5.70
N ALA A 416 -13.09 14.46 -4.56
CA ALA A 416 -12.75 13.07 -4.21
C ALA A 416 -13.99 12.17 -4.11
N THR A 417 -15.11 12.71 -3.60
CA THR A 417 -16.38 11.99 -3.45
C THR A 417 -17.12 11.80 -4.77
N ASP A 418 -17.20 12.83 -5.62
CA ASP A 418 -17.84 12.78 -6.96
C ASP A 418 -17.12 11.77 -7.89
N TYR A 419 -15.81 11.62 -7.70
CA TYR A 419 -15.03 10.60 -8.37
C TYR A 419 -15.32 9.16 -7.89
N LYS A 420 -15.39 8.92 -6.57
CA LYS A 420 -15.80 7.63 -6.00
C LYS A 420 -17.19 7.20 -6.53
N PHE A 421 -18.04 8.19 -6.82
CA PHE A 421 -19.35 8.04 -7.42
C PHE A 421 -19.31 7.67 -8.91
N SER A 422 -18.56 8.39 -9.76
CA SER A 422 -18.55 8.17 -11.22
C SER A 422 -18.06 6.77 -11.65
N LYS A 423 -17.17 6.14 -10.88
CA LYS A 423 -16.71 4.75 -11.09
C LYS A 423 -17.81 3.69 -10.92
N ASN A 424 -18.86 4.00 -10.17
CA ASN A 424 -19.99 3.10 -9.88
C ASN A 424 -21.23 3.36 -10.76
N VAL A 425 -21.18 4.33 -11.68
CA VAL A 425 -22.37 4.96 -12.30
C VAL A 425 -22.76 4.42 -13.68
N PHE A 426 -22.03 3.46 -14.27
CA PHE A 426 -22.52 2.81 -15.49
C PHE A 426 -23.52 1.65 -15.25
N GLY A 427 -24.01 1.49 -14.03
CA GLY A 427 -25.25 0.78 -13.77
C GLY A 427 -26.42 1.77 -13.74
N LEU A 428 -27.28 1.74 -14.75
CA LEU A 428 -28.53 2.52 -14.84
C LEU A 428 -29.48 2.20 -13.67
N PHE A 429 -29.28 2.81 -12.49
CA PHE A 429 -30.25 2.83 -11.39
C PHE A 429 -30.25 4.21 -10.70
N PRO A 430 -31.40 4.68 -10.16
CA PRO A 430 -31.57 6.05 -9.69
C PRO A 430 -30.95 6.20 -8.29
N GLY A 431 -29.81 6.88 -8.19
CA GLY A 431 -28.90 6.72 -7.05
C GLY A 431 -28.64 7.94 -6.16
N TRP A 432 -29.56 8.90 -6.00
CA TRP A 432 -29.34 10.03 -5.08
C TRP A 432 -29.15 9.58 -3.61
N LEU A 433 -29.81 8.49 -3.18
CA LEU A 433 -29.59 7.86 -1.87
C LEU A 433 -28.15 7.35 -1.70
N ARG A 434 -27.57 6.81 -2.78
CA ARG A 434 -26.18 6.35 -2.79
C ARG A 434 -25.21 7.54 -2.76
N MET A 435 -25.50 8.61 -3.48
CA MET A 435 -24.75 9.87 -3.38
C MET A 435 -24.75 10.44 -1.95
N VAL A 436 -25.90 10.44 -1.26
CA VAL A 436 -26.01 10.91 0.13
C VAL A 436 -25.29 9.96 1.11
N HIS A 437 -25.39 8.65 0.91
CA HIS A 437 -24.65 7.65 1.68
C HIS A 437 -23.14 7.83 1.51
N ASP A 438 -22.66 7.94 0.27
CA ASP A 438 -21.23 8.05 -0.04
C ASP A 438 -20.66 9.41 0.37
N TRP A 439 -21.48 10.47 0.34
CA TRP A 439 -21.16 11.77 0.93
C TRP A 439 -21.05 11.70 2.45
N THR A 440 -21.94 10.96 3.10
CA THR A 440 -21.85 10.71 4.54
C THR A 440 -20.56 9.94 4.82
N GLU A 441 -20.26 8.88 4.08
CA GLU A 441 -19.03 8.10 4.20
C GLU A 441 -17.77 8.96 3.98
N ALA A 442 -17.76 9.87 3.01
CA ALA A 442 -16.63 10.77 2.77
C ALA A 442 -16.50 11.83 3.87
N CYS A 443 -17.61 12.43 4.31
CA CYS A 443 -17.62 13.34 5.45
C CYS A 443 -17.19 12.64 6.74
N ASP A 444 -17.57 11.37 6.90
CA ASP A 444 -17.17 10.53 8.03
C ASP A 444 -15.70 10.15 7.92
N ALA A 445 -15.18 9.83 6.73
CA ALA A 445 -13.74 9.62 6.50
C ALA A 445 -12.93 10.87 6.87
N VAL A 446 -13.41 12.04 6.49
CA VAL A 446 -12.81 13.34 6.86
C VAL A 446 -12.96 13.61 8.35
N GLY A 447 -14.12 13.33 8.95
CA GLY A 447 -14.35 13.47 10.38
C GLY A 447 -13.46 12.54 11.20
N ARG A 448 -13.20 11.32 10.70
CA ARG A 448 -12.23 10.37 11.26
C ARG A 448 -10.80 10.94 11.23
N VAL A 449 -10.45 11.65 10.16
CA VAL A 449 -9.14 12.30 10.00
C VAL A 449 -9.01 13.58 10.83
N PHE A 450 -10.06 14.38 10.92
CA PHE A 450 -10.05 15.71 11.55
C PHE A 450 -11.09 15.80 12.67
N PHE A 451 -10.88 15.03 13.74
CA PHE A 451 -11.80 14.94 14.88
C PHE A 451 -11.98 16.26 15.67
N ASN A 452 -11.10 17.25 15.43
CA ASN A 452 -11.20 18.61 16.00
C ASN A 452 -11.99 19.59 15.11
N LEU A 453 -12.43 19.17 13.92
CA LEU A 453 -13.41 19.98 13.20
C LEU A 453 -14.66 20.09 14.09
N PRO A 454 -15.24 21.29 14.23
CA PRO A 454 -16.49 21.45 14.95
C PRO A 454 -17.47 20.39 14.43
N ASP A 455 -18.11 19.64 15.34
CA ASP A 455 -19.12 18.62 15.03
C ASP A 455 -20.32 19.28 14.34
N ARG A 456 -20.13 19.57 13.06
CA ARG A 456 -21.12 20.00 12.11
C ARG A 456 -21.20 18.83 11.15
N GLY A 457 -21.81 17.76 11.68
CA GLY A 457 -21.91 16.46 11.04
C GLY A 457 -22.30 16.56 9.58
N SER A 458 -21.87 15.57 8.80
CA SER A 458 -22.25 15.28 7.41
C SER A 458 -23.57 15.94 6.98
N VAL A 459 -24.63 15.78 7.77
CA VAL A 459 -25.87 16.57 7.89
C VAL A 459 -25.84 18.04 7.43
N GLN A 460 -25.04 18.92 8.05
CA GLN A 460 -25.05 20.36 7.76
C GLN A 460 -24.32 20.66 6.45
N SER A 461 -23.32 19.83 6.13
CA SER A 461 -22.65 19.82 4.82
C SER A 461 -23.61 19.35 3.71
N ILE A 462 -24.43 18.32 3.96
CA ILE A 462 -25.50 17.85 3.05
C ILE A 462 -26.50 18.99 2.81
N ALA A 463 -26.95 19.66 3.88
CA ALA A 463 -27.91 20.75 3.77
C ALA A 463 -27.38 21.91 2.90
N LEU A 464 -26.11 22.28 3.07
CA LEU A 464 -25.45 23.29 2.25
C LEU A 464 -25.28 22.85 0.79
N LEU A 465 -24.91 21.58 0.56
CA LEU A 465 -24.81 20.99 -0.77
C LEU A 465 -26.16 21.02 -1.49
N LEU A 466 -27.23 20.58 -0.83
CA LEU A 466 -28.60 20.58 -1.38
C LEU A 466 -29.09 22.00 -1.68
N GLN A 467 -28.86 22.95 -0.76
CA GLN A 467 -29.22 24.36 -0.95
C GLN A 467 -28.50 24.99 -2.15
N PHE A 468 -27.23 24.67 -2.34
CA PHE A 468 -26.47 25.14 -3.49
C PHE A 468 -26.98 24.52 -4.81
N MET A 469 -27.26 23.23 -4.83
CA MET A 469 -27.80 22.53 -6.02
C MET A 469 -29.16 23.09 -6.44
N GLU A 470 -30.01 23.43 -5.46
CA GLU A 470 -31.30 24.10 -5.66
C GLU A 470 -31.14 25.49 -6.29
N GLN A 471 -30.22 26.30 -5.78
CA GLN A 471 -29.94 27.64 -6.31
C GLN A 471 -29.41 27.66 -7.76
N ARG A 472 -28.75 26.58 -8.19
CA ARG A 472 -28.14 26.46 -9.54
C ARG A 472 -29.00 25.67 -10.53
N GLY A 473 -30.21 25.25 -10.14
CA GLY A 473 -31.16 24.57 -11.03
C GLY A 473 -30.73 23.18 -11.50
N HIS A 474 -29.93 22.45 -10.70
CA HIS A 474 -29.55 21.08 -11.04
C HIS A 474 -30.78 20.14 -11.09
N LEU A 475 -30.83 19.22 -12.06
CA LEU A 475 -31.98 18.32 -12.31
C LEU A 475 -32.20 17.24 -11.22
N CYS A 476 -31.30 17.08 -10.25
CA CYS A 476 -31.59 16.25 -9.08
C CYS A 476 -32.69 16.85 -8.19
N CYS A 477 -32.96 18.15 -8.32
CA CYS A 477 -34.01 18.88 -7.62
C CYS A 477 -35.42 18.58 -8.16
N THR A 478 -35.54 18.02 -9.37
CA THR A 478 -36.84 17.65 -9.97
C THR A 478 -37.37 16.29 -9.51
N ILE A 479 -36.69 15.63 -8.57
CA ILE A 479 -37.29 14.48 -7.89
C ILE A 479 -38.29 15.03 -6.88
N GLU A 480 -39.54 15.19 -7.32
CA GLU A 480 -40.74 15.52 -6.52
C GLU A 480 -41.09 14.42 -5.50
N ASP A 481 -40.11 13.70 -4.94
CA ASP A 481 -40.35 12.64 -3.98
C ASP A 481 -40.27 13.20 -2.57
N GLY A 482 -41.42 13.41 -1.94
CA GLY A 482 -41.56 13.79 -0.53
C GLY A 482 -40.76 12.90 0.42
N ARG A 483 -40.42 11.66 0.01
CA ARG A 483 -39.56 10.73 0.76
C ARG A 483 -38.12 11.22 0.93
N VAL A 484 -37.60 12.08 0.04
CA VAL A 484 -36.25 12.66 0.18
C VAL A 484 -36.21 13.60 1.38
N ARG A 485 -37.19 14.51 1.49
CA ARG A 485 -37.32 15.40 2.65
C ARG A 485 -37.58 14.61 3.92
N GLU A 486 -38.37 13.53 3.84
CA GLU A 486 -38.71 12.68 4.97
C GLU A 486 -37.52 11.85 5.47
N ILE A 487 -36.71 11.26 4.58
CA ILE A 487 -35.48 10.52 4.93
C ILE A 487 -34.42 11.48 5.49
N VAL A 488 -34.26 12.67 4.90
CA VAL A 488 -33.43 13.72 5.47
C VAL A 488 -33.95 14.12 6.85
N TYR A 489 -35.25 14.34 7.05
CA TYR A 489 -35.82 14.61 8.38
C TYR A 489 -35.66 13.47 9.40
N LEU A 490 -35.73 12.21 8.95
CA LEU A 490 -35.55 11.01 9.77
C LEU A 490 -34.08 10.80 10.17
N TRP A 491 -33.13 11.13 9.28
CA TRP A 491 -31.70 11.15 9.59
C TRP A 491 -31.28 12.36 10.44
N LEU A 492 -31.99 13.49 10.30
CA LEU A 492 -31.75 14.74 11.04
C LEU A 492 -32.42 14.79 12.42
N SER A 493 -33.31 13.85 12.74
CA SER A 493 -33.92 13.78 14.07
C SER A 493 -32.97 13.10 15.06
N PRO A 494 -32.58 13.74 16.17
CA PRO A 494 -31.70 13.11 17.14
C PRO A 494 -32.41 11.91 17.76
N PHE A 495 -31.77 10.74 17.68
CA PHE A 495 -32.11 9.57 18.49
C PHE A 495 -31.97 9.92 19.99
N SER A 496 -33.00 10.56 20.53
CA SER A 496 -33.15 10.80 21.96
C SER A 496 -34.02 9.68 22.54
N SER A 497 -33.36 8.61 22.99
CA SER A 497 -33.58 8.00 24.31
C SER A 497 -33.05 6.56 24.35
N ARG A 498 -31.88 6.40 24.98
CA ARG A 498 -31.63 5.45 26.08
C ARG A 498 -30.15 5.47 26.44
N ARG A 499 -29.78 6.36 27.36
CA ARG A 499 -28.88 6.08 28.49
C ARG A 499 -28.96 7.25 29.48
N GLY A 500 -29.11 6.89 30.75
CA GLY A 500 -29.53 7.77 31.83
C GLY A 500 -28.50 8.81 32.27
N ALA A 501 -29.05 9.99 32.53
CA ALA A 501 -28.82 10.99 33.59
C ALA A 501 -27.51 11.06 34.41
N ARG A 502 -27.21 12.34 34.70
CA ARG A 502 -26.30 13.01 35.69
C ARG A 502 -24.88 13.22 35.14
N VAL A 503 -24.33 14.45 35.09
CA VAL A 503 -24.23 15.47 36.15
C VAL A 503 -24.27 16.92 35.58
N SER A 504 -24.56 17.85 36.49
CA SER A 504 -24.92 19.27 36.41
C SER A 504 -23.89 20.26 35.87
N ALA A 505 -24.44 21.41 35.45
CA ALA A 505 -23.84 22.66 35.00
C ALA A 505 -22.80 23.32 35.94
N GLN A 506 -21.84 24.06 35.34
CA GLN A 506 -21.64 25.50 35.59
C GLN A 506 -20.59 26.16 34.66
N SER A 507 -20.98 27.33 34.13
CA SER A 507 -20.19 28.51 33.70
C SER A 507 -19.55 28.56 32.28
N PRO A 508 -19.78 29.67 31.53
CA PRO A 508 -19.26 29.89 30.17
C PRO A 508 -17.90 30.62 30.19
N ILE A 509 -16.93 30.11 29.44
CA ILE A 509 -15.72 30.86 29.10
C ILE A 509 -15.69 31.05 27.59
N GLN A 510 -15.56 32.31 27.22
CA GLN A 510 -15.37 32.84 25.88
C GLN A 510 -14.28 32.08 25.11
N LEU A 511 -14.55 31.72 23.86
CA LEU A 511 -13.53 31.65 22.81
C LEU A 511 -14.23 31.81 21.45
N GLY A 512 -14.14 33.04 20.95
CA GLY A 512 -14.73 33.45 19.69
C GLY A 512 -13.91 33.01 18.49
N SER A 513 -14.64 32.84 17.39
CA SER A 513 -14.29 33.42 16.08
C SER A 513 -12.87 33.14 15.57
N PHE A 514 -12.68 32.03 14.84
CA PHE A 514 -11.57 31.93 13.89
C PHE A 514 -11.83 31.18 12.57
N LEU A 515 -13.07 30.81 12.21
CA LEU A 515 -13.35 30.14 10.92
C LEU A 515 -14.46 30.77 10.07
N CYS A 516 -14.94 31.98 10.41
CA CYS A 516 -15.84 32.75 9.54
C CYS A 516 -15.13 33.83 8.69
N THR A 517 -13.82 34.01 8.82
CA THR A 517 -13.10 35.08 8.10
C THR A 517 -12.48 34.62 6.78
N LEU A 518 -12.43 33.32 6.48
CA LEU A 518 -11.87 32.85 5.20
C LEU A 518 -12.88 32.78 4.04
N ALA A 519 -14.18 32.84 4.32
CA ALA A 519 -15.24 32.72 3.30
C ALA A 519 -15.93 34.05 2.92
N ILE A 520 -15.63 35.16 3.59
CA ILE A 520 -16.28 36.48 3.35
C ILE A 520 -15.27 37.54 2.90
N ARG A 521 -14.23 37.15 2.15
CA ARG A 521 -13.37 38.10 1.41
C ARG A 521 -13.09 37.70 -0.04
N PHE A 522 -13.88 36.77 -0.60
CA PHE A 522 -13.85 36.41 -2.02
C PHE A 522 -15.24 36.43 -2.68
N VAL A 523 -16.08 37.39 -2.27
CA VAL A 523 -17.21 37.88 -3.06
C VAL A 523 -17.11 39.40 -3.14
#